data_AF-J9FRY3-F1
#
_entry.id   AF-J9FRY3-F1
#
_cell.length_a   1.000
_cell.length_b   1.000
_cell.length_c   1.000
_cell.angle_alpha   90.00
_cell.angle_beta   90.00
_cell.angle_gamma   90.00
#
_symmetry.space_group_name_H-M   'P 1'
#
loop_
_entity.id
_entity.type
_entity.pdbx_description
1 polymer ?
#
loop_
_entity_poly.entity_id
_entity_poly.type
_entity_poly.pdbx_seq_one_letter_code
_entity_poly.pdbx_strand_id
1 'polypeptide(L)'
;MPFNSPFNDYMMVIDETKQLGWFVSDRFQPEGKVCVYLFIPNDNKKRIESDEIGLKRNIASLSSIRSTWAEGSNYNELVKLAHTEIPYGRIEIKKDFTFPINDEIVYYTLDEIKSPEAKGLYQKALDINKQIKELNEKLETARLNYSNAKGAKREQLKPSILEMEEKLYDLLDEPAEWEKKARNAEITYLRR
;
A
#
# COMPACT_ATOMS: atom_id res chain seq x y z
N MET A 1 26.44 -0.46 20.50
CA MET A 1 26.97 -0.75 19.15
C MET A 1 28.50 -0.79 19.21
N PRO A 2 29.14 -1.84 18.67
CA PRO A 2 30.58 -1.91 18.53
C PRO A 2 31.03 -1.13 17.28
N PHE A 3 31.77 -0.04 17.45
CA PHE A 3 32.15 0.88 16.36
C PHE A 3 33.24 0.34 15.39
N ASN A 4 33.59 -0.94 15.44
CA ASN A 4 34.65 -1.56 14.63
C ASN A 4 34.26 -2.98 14.19
N SER A 5 33.10 -3.13 13.56
CA SER A 5 32.64 -4.41 13.02
C SER A 5 33.31 -4.69 11.66
N PRO A 6 33.73 -5.94 11.37
CA PRO A 6 34.13 -6.32 10.01
C PRO A 6 32.93 -6.56 9.06
N PHE A 7 31.70 -6.55 9.58
CA PHE A 7 30.45 -6.76 8.85
C PHE A 7 29.78 -5.44 8.46
N ASN A 8 28.87 -5.49 7.48
CA ASN A 8 28.13 -4.33 7.01
C ASN A 8 26.91 -4.06 7.89
N ASP A 9 26.81 -2.82 8.33
CA ASP A 9 25.69 -2.31 9.12
C ASP A 9 24.88 -1.36 8.25
N TYR A 10 23.66 -1.76 7.86
CA TYR A 10 22.85 -1.06 6.85
C TYR A 10 21.96 0.02 7.43
N MET A 11 21.41 -0.21 8.62
CA MET A 11 20.42 0.69 9.20
C MET A 11 20.44 0.60 10.73
N MET A 12 20.33 1.76 11.37
CA MET A 12 19.96 1.86 12.78
C MET A 12 18.91 2.95 12.93
N VAL A 13 17.73 2.59 13.44
CA VAL A 13 16.61 3.51 13.67
C VAL A 13 16.17 3.37 15.11
N ILE A 14 15.91 4.49 15.77
CA ILE A 14 15.34 4.53 17.11
C ILE A 14 13.98 5.22 17.00
N ASP A 15 12.93 4.54 17.45
CA ASP A 15 11.61 5.10 17.64
C ASP A 15 11.52 5.66 19.06
N GLU A 16 11.59 6.99 19.17
CA GLU A 16 11.52 7.71 20.45
C GLU A 16 10.14 7.56 21.12
N THR A 17 9.08 7.26 20.37
CA THR A 17 7.74 7.07 20.93
C THR A 17 7.65 5.71 21.61
N LYS A 18 8.18 4.67 20.96
CA LYS A 18 8.19 3.31 21.52
C LYS A 18 9.35 3.06 22.49
N GLN A 19 10.36 3.92 22.48
CA GLN A 19 11.64 3.67 23.16
C GLN A 19 12.23 2.31 22.73
N LEU A 20 12.16 2.03 21.43
CA LEU A 20 12.68 0.81 20.80
C LEU A 20 13.51 1.17 19.58
N GLY A 21 14.51 0.36 19.28
CA GLY A 21 15.37 0.54 18.11
C GLY A 21 15.49 -0.72 17.25
N TRP A 22 15.67 -0.51 15.95
CA TRP A 22 15.97 -1.54 14.97
C TRP A 22 17.37 -1.35 14.43
N PHE A 23 18.10 -2.45 14.34
CA PHE A 23 19.45 -2.48 13.80
C PHE A 23 19.55 -3.57 12.74
N VAL A 24 20.06 -3.25 11.55
CA VAL A 24 20.11 -4.16 10.41
C VAL A 24 21.56 -4.36 10.00
N SER A 25 21.99 -5.62 9.97
CA SER A 25 23.37 -6.00 9.68
C SER A 25 23.41 -7.36 8.96
N ASP A 26 24.38 -7.58 8.08
CA ASP A 26 24.65 -8.90 7.47
C ASP A 26 25.48 -9.82 8.38
N ARG A 27 25.78 -9.37 9.60
CA ARG A 27 26.59 -10.09 10.57
C ARG A 27 26.09 -11.52 10.80
N PHE A 28 26.98 -12.48 10.58
CA PHE A 28 26.75 -13.93 10.70
C PHE A 28 25.58 -14.47 9.83
N GLN A 29 25.22 -13.76 8.76
CA GLN A 29 24.19 -14.20 7.81
C GLN A 29 24.81 -14.77 6.52
N PRO A 30 24.11 -15.67 5.81
CA PRO A 30 24.48 -16.06 4.46
C PRO A 30 24.50 -14.86 3.50
N GLU A 31 25.23 -15.00 2.40
CA GLU A 31 25.29 -13.97 1.36
C GLU A 31 23.88 -13.57 0.87
N GLY A 32 23.66 -12.27 0.71
CA GLY A 32 22.37 -11.71 0.28
C GLY A 32 21.29 -11.69 1.37
N LYS A 33 21.61 -12.02 2.63
CA LYS A 33 20.68 -11.94 3.77
C LYS A 33 21.17 -10.96 4.83
N VAL A 34 20.20 -10.35 5.50
CA VAL A 34 20.44 -9.46 6.64
C VAL A 34 19.62 -9.92 7.84
N CYS A 35 20.13 -9.64 9.04
CA CYS A 35 19.41 -9.84 10.29
C CYS A 35 18.92 -8.49 10.81
N VAL A 36 17.67 -8.45 11.27
CA VAL A 36 17.06 -7.29 11.91
C VAL A 36 16.99 -7.54 13.42
N TYR A 37 17.73 -6.74 14.18
CA TYR A 37 17.78 -6.79 15.63
C TYR A 37 16.85 -5.73 16.21
N LEU A 38 15.98 -6.14 17.14
CA LEU A 38 15.21 -5.23 17.99
C LEU A 38 15.98 -5.02 19.30
N PHE A 39 16.17 -3.77 19.72
CA PHE A 39 16.88 -3.44 20.94
C PHE A 39 16.20 -2.30 21.71
N ILE A 40 16.50 -2.23 23.02
CA ILE A 40 16.11 -1.09 23.87
C ILE A 40 17.28 -0.10 23.85
N PRO A 41 17.07 1.15 23.40
CA PRO A 41 18.12 2.16 23.42
C PRO A 41 18.50 2.49 24.87
N ASN A 42 19.80 2.71 25.11
CA ASN A 42 20.27 3.17 26.41
C ASN A 42 20.20 4.70 26.46
N ASP A 43 19.51 5.26 27.46
CA ASP A 43 19.47 6.71 27.70
C ASP A 43 20.87 7.31 27.93
N ASN A 44 21.78 6.51 28.49
CA ASN A 44 23.15 6.92 28.80
C ASN A 44 24.17 5.91 28.27
N LYS A 45 25.18 6.41 27.56
CA LYS A 45 26.33 5.62 27.09
C LYS A 45 27.30 5.33 28.24
N LYS A 46 26.96 4.39 29.11
CA LYS A 46 27.88 3.89 30.14
C LYS A 46 28.94 2.98 29.50
N ARG A 47 30.21 3.21 29.83
CA ARG A 47 31.29 2.28 29.46
C ARG A 47 31.17 1.01 30.30
N ILE A 48 31.45 -0.13 29.68
CA ILE A 48 31.55 -1.40 30.40
C ILE A 48 32.93 -1.44 31.07
N GLU A 49 32.96 -1.14 32.36
CA GLU A 49 34.16 -1.21 33.20
C GLU A 49 34.31 -2.62 33.75
N SER A 50 34.84 -3.52 32.92
CA SER A 50 35.21 -4.88 33.32
C SER A 50 36.57 -5.22 32.75
N ASP A 51 37.49 -5.73 33.55
CA ASP A 51 38.83 -6.14 33.08
C ASP A 51 38.81 -7.51 32.37
N GLU A 52 37.65 -8.17 32.34
CA GLU A 52 37.47 -9.43 31.63
C GLU A 52 37.39 -9.22 30.12
N ILE A 53 38.51 -9.50 29.45
CA ILE A 53 38.65 -9.41 27.99
C ILE A 53 37.61 -10.31 27.28
N GLY A 54 37.31 -11.48 27.84
CA GLY A 54 36.32 -12.40 27.28
C GLY A 54 34.92 -11.80 27.21
N LEU A 55 34.46 -11.18 28.30
CA LEU A 55 33.17 -10.50 28.37
C LEU A 55 33.11 -9.33 27.38
N LYS A 56 34.14 -8.49 27.36
CA LYS A 56 34.26 -7.37 26.41
C LYS A 56 34.20 -7.85 24.95
N ARG A 57 34.90 -8.93 24.60
CA ARG A 57 34.89 -9.50 23.25
C ARG A 57 33.53 -10.08 22.86
N ASN A 58 32.85 -10.72 23.80
CA ASN A 58 31.52 -11.30 23.54
C ASN A 58 30.48 -10.20 23.28
N ILE A 59 30.45 -9.15 24.12
CA ILE A 59 29.53 -8.03 23.95
C ILE A 59 29.85 -7.23 22.68
N ALA A 60 31.13 -7.02 22.37
CA ALA A 60 31.55 -6.30 21.17
C ALA A 60 31.33 -7.09 19.87
N SER A 61 31.42 -8.43 19.91
CA SER A 61 31.18 -9.25 18.72
C SER A 61 29.69 -9.40 18.38
N LEU A 62 28.80 -9.19 19.36
CA LEU A 62 27.35 -9.42 19.24
C LEU A 62 27.05 -10.84 18.72
N SER A 63 27.83 -11.84 19.12
CA SER A 63 27.64 -13.23 18.69
C SER A 63 26.30 -13.83 19.15
N SER A 64 25.76 -13.35 20.27
CA SER A 64 24.44 -13.71 20.76
C SER A 64 23.80 -12.56 21.52
N ILE A 65 22.68 -12.04 21.02
CA ILE A 65 21.92 -10.99 21.71
C ILE A 65 21.32 -11.45 23.04
N ARG A 66 21.15 -12.76 23.25
CA ARG A 66 20.69 -13.30 24.54
C ARG A 66 21.67 -12.97 25.66
N SER A 67 22.96 -12.82 25.34
CA SER A 67 23.98 -12.43 26.33
C SER A 67 23.77 -11.02 26.90
N THR A 68 22.98 -10.17 26.23
CA THR A 68 22.66 -8.82 26.70
C THR A 68 21.32 -8.74 27.44
N TRP A 69 20.62 -9.85 27.60
CA TRP A 69 19.32 -9.88 28.27
C TRP A 69 19.52 -9.90 29.77
N ALA A 70 18.74 -9.08 30.49
CA ALA A 70 18.74 -9.14 31.94
C ALA A 70 18.09 -10.44 32.42
N GLU A 71 18.64 -11.03 33.47
CA GLU A 71 18.15 -12.29 34.03
C GLU A 71 16.68 -12.19 34.43
N GLY A 72 15.87 -13.19 34.07
CA GLY A 72 14.44 -13.22 34.38
C GLY A 72 13.56 -12.24 33.58
N SER A 73 14.11 -11.50 32.61
CA SER A 73 13.34 -10.52 31.84
C SER A 73 12.45 -11.15 30.77
N ASN A 74 11.23 -10.60 30.61
CA ASN A 74 10.28 -10.97 29.57
C ASN A 74 10.04 -9.79 28.62
N TYR A 75 10.42 -9.93 27.36
CA TYR A 75 10.33 -8.88 26.34
C TYR A 75 9.13 -9.05 25.39
N ASN A 76 8.22 -9.99 25.64
CA ASN A 76 7.12 -10.30 24.73
C ASN A 76 6.21 -9.09 24.44
N GLU A 77 5.97 -8.25 25.43
CA GLU A 77 5.17 -7.03 25.25
C GLU A 77 5.87 -5.99 24.38
N LEU A 78 7.19 -5.84 24.54
CA LEU A 78 7.98 -4.95 23.69
C LEU A 78 8.06 -5.45 22.25
N VAL A 79 8.12 -6.77 22.04
CA VAL A 79 8.04 -7.38 20.71
C VAL A 79 6.67 -7.10 20.08
N LYS A 80 5.57 -7.27 20.84
CA LYS A 80 4.23 -6.91 20.35
C LYS A 80 4.13 -5.43 20.01
N LEU A 81 4.66 -4.55 20.86
CA LEU A 81 4.68 -3.11 20.63
C LEU A 81 5.49 -2.74 19.38
N ALA A 82 6.63 -3.41 19.14
CA ALA A 82 7.44 -3.22 17.95
C ALA A 82 6.63 -3.51 16.67
N HIS A 83 5.82 -4.57 16.66
CA HIS A 83 4.96 -4.95 15.55
C HIS A 83 3.63 -4.19 15.48
N THR A 84 3.27 -3.42 16.51
CA THR A 84 2.07 -2.59 16.49
C THR A 84 2.34 -1.38 15.61
N GLU A 85 1.60 -1.22 14.53
CA GLU A 85 1.67 0.00 13.72
C GLU A 85 1.22 1.19 14.57
N ILE A 86 2.06 2.22 14.70
CA ILE A 86 1.59 3.47 15.26
C ILE A 86 0.90 4.21 14.11
N PRO A 87 -0.38 4.57 14.23
CA PRO A 87 -1.14 5.21 13.17
C PRO A 87 -0.78 6.71 13.02
N TYR A 88 0.50 7.06 12.99
CA TYR A 88 0.93 8.41 12.63
C TYR A 88 1.33 8.44 11.15
N GLY A 89 0.53 9.14 10.35
CA GLY A 89 0.96 9.68 9.06
C GLY A 89 0.52 8.90 7.80
N ARG A 90 -0.10 7.72 7.90
CA ARG A 90 -0.86 7.20 6.75
C ARG A 90 -2.24 7.84 6.74
N ILE A 91 -2.32 9.03 6.13
CA ILE A 91 -3.54 9.36 5.41
C ILE A 91 -3.59 8.30 4.30
N GLU A 92 -4.33 7.20 4.52
CA GLU A 92 -4.84 6.44 3.40
C GLU A 92 -5.72 7.42 2.63
N ILE A 93 -5.12 8.10 1.64
CA ILE A 93 -5.89 8.85 0.66
C ILE A 93 -6.72 7.77 -0.01
N LYS A 94 -8.00 7.69 0.34
CA LYS A 94 -8.95 6.85 -0.39
C LYS A 94 -8.95 7.36 -1.82
N LYS A 95 -8.33 6.60 -2.72
CA LYS A 95 -8.30 6.90 -4.15
C LYS A 95 -9.37 6.05 -4.80
N ASP A 96 -10.57 6.61 -4.89
CA ASP A 96 -11.69 5.94 -5.55
C ASP A 96 -11.54 6.04 -7.07
N PHE A 97 -10.95 7.13 -7.56
CA PHE A 97 -10.64 7.37 -8.97
C PHE A 97 -9.48 8.35 -9.12
N THR A 98 -9.11 8.69 -10.35
CA THR A 98 -8.14 9.76 -10.66
C THR A 98 -8.77 10.69 -11.67
N PHE A 99 -9.11 11.91 -11.25
CA PHE A 99 -9.77 12.90 -12.09
C PHE A 99 -8.90 14.16 -12.22
N PRO A 100 -8.09 14.25 -13.28
CA PRO A 100 -7.27 15.43 -13.54
C PRO A 100 -8.15 16.59 -14.03
N ILE A 101 -8.07 17.72 -13.35
CA ILE A 101 -8.77 18.97 -13.71
C ILE A 101 -7.86 19.86 -14.57
N ASN A 102 -6.64 20.10 -14.09
CA ASN A 102 -5.60 20.88 -14.76
C ASN A 102 -4.20 20.35 -14.33
N ASP A 103 -3.14 21.03 -14.74
CA ASP A 103 -1.76 20.60 -14.48
C ASP A 103 -1.38 20.59 -12.97
N GLU A 104 -2.15 21.27 -12.12
CA GLU A 104 -1.87 21.44 -10.68
C GLU A 104 -2.87 20.69 -9.79
N ILE A 105 -4.06 20.36 -10.31
CA ILE A 105 -5.20 19.85 -9.54
C ILE A 105 -5.65 18.51 -10.11
N VAL A 106 -5.53 17.47 -9.28
CA VAL A 106 -6.06 16.13 -9.53
C VAL A 106 -6.90 15.72 -8.32
N TYR A 107 -8.14 15.31 -8.58
CA TYR A 107 -9.03 14.82 -7.54
C TYR A 107 -9.05 13.30 -7.48
N TYR A 108 -9.18 12.76 -6.27
CA TYR A 108 -9.19 11.32 -6.00
C TYR A 108 -10.49 10.82 -5.40
N THR A 109 -11.34 11.73 -4.93
CA THR A 109 -12.64 11.44 -4.32
C THR A 109 -13.72 12.40 -4.83
N LEU A 110 -14.99 11.99 -4.75
CA LEU A 110 -16.13 12.83 -5.16
C LEU A 110 -16.29 14.09 -4.30
N ASP A 111 -15.76 14.07 -3.08
CA ASP A 111 -15.86 15.19 -2.14
C ASP A 111 -14.82 16.28 -2.41
N GLU A 112 -13.78 15.97 -3.17
CA GLU A 112 -12.81 16.96 -3.64
C GLU A 112 -13.35 17.81 -4.80
N ILE A 113 -14.42 17.37 -5.47
CA ILE A 113 -15.10 18.14 -6.53
C ILE A 113 -15.90 19.28 -5.89
N LYS A 114 -15.51 20.52 -6.18
CA LYS A 114 -16.10 21.71 -5.53
C LYS A 114 -17.41 22.14 -6.18
N SER A 115 -17.54 21.99 -7.49
CA SER A 115 -18.77 22.35 -8.21
C SER A 115 -19.85 21.29 -8.01
N PRO A 116 -21.03 21.65 -7.48
CA PRO A 116 -22.17 20.72 -7.38
C PRO A 116 -22.59 20.16 -8.74
N GLU A 117 -22.49 20.98 -9.79
CA GLU A 117 -22.77 20.58 -11.17
C GLU A 117 -21.73 19.57 -11.68
N ALA A 118 -20.44 19.85 -11.48
CA ALA A 118 -19.38 18.93 -11.88
C ALA A 118 -19.46 17.58 -11.13
N LYS A 119 -19.81 17.61 -9.84
CA LYS A 119 -20.00 16.40 -9.03
C LYS A 119 -21.11 15.52 -9.60
N GLY A 120 -22.25 16.11 -9.98
CA GLY A 120 -23.35 15.39 -10.62
C GLY A 120 -23.00 14.82 -12.00
N LEU A 121 -22.24 15.56 -12.81
CA LEU A 121 -21.78 15.10 -14.12
C LEU A 121 -20.75 13.96 -14.01
N TYR A 122 -19.81 14.07 -13.07
CA TYR A 122 -18.80 13.04 -12.84
C TYR A 122 -19.41 11.77 -12.25
N GLN A 123 -20.41 11.90 -11.37
CA GLN A 123 -21.17 10.75 -10.88
C GLN A 123 -21.79 9.94 -12.03
N LYS A 124 -22.35 10.60 -13.04
CA LYS A 124 -22.88 9.91 -14.23
C LYS A 124 -21.80 9.14 -14.97
N ALA A 125 -20.59 9.71 -15.12
CA ALA A 125 -19.47 9.01 -15.74
C ALA A 125 -19.08 7.76 -14.95
N LEU A 126 -19.04 7.85 -13.61
CA LEU A 126 -18.78 6.70 -12.72
C LEU A 126 -19.85 5.62 -12.86
N ASP A 127 -21.12 6.01 -12.90
CA ASP A 127 -22.24 5.07 -13.04
C ASP A 127 -22.19 4.33 -14.38
N ILE A 128 -21.87 5.03 -15.48
CA ILE A 128 -21.72 4.40 -16.80
C ILE A 128 -20.49 3.49 -16.83
N ASN A 129 -19.35 3.92 -16.26
CA ASN A 129 -18.16 3.05 -16.13
C ASN A 129 -18.45 1.77 -15.35
N LYS A 130 -19.27 1.86 -14.30
CA LYS A 130 -19.74 0.69 -13.55
C LYS A 130 -20.62 -0.22 -14.43
N GLN A 131 -21.55 0.35 -15.21
CA GLN A 131 -22.38 -0.41 -16.14
C GLN A 131 -21.53 -1.13 -17.21
N ILE A 132 -20.53 -0.45 -17.79
CA ILE A 132 -19.58 -1.03 -18.75
C ILE A 132 -18.86 -2.23 -18.12
N LYS A 133 -18.40 -2.09 -16.87
CA LYS A 133 -17.72 -3.17 -16.15
C LYS A 133 -18.64 -4.38 -15.95
N GLU A 134 -19.84 -4.16 -15.41
CA GLU A 134 -20.82 -5.22 -15.19
C GLU A 134 -21.23 -5.92 -16.50
N LEU A 135 -21.35 -5.15 -17.58
CA LEU A 135 -21.74 -5.67 -18.88
C LEU A 135 -20.60 -6.46 -19.55
N ASN A 136 -19.35 -6.03 -19.38
CA ASN A 136 -18.17 -6.81 -19.78
C ASN A 136 -18.08 -8.14 -19.02
N GLU A 137 -18.28 -8.12 -17.70
CA GLU A 137 -18.28 -9.36 -16.89
C GLU A 137 -19.38 -10.33 -17.36
N LYS A 138 -20.59 -9.82 -17.63
CA LYS A 138 -21.68 -10.62 -18.21
C LYS A 138 -21.32 -11.15 -19.60
N LEU A 139 -20.73 -10.34 -20.48
CA LEU A 139 -20.28 -10.76 -21.80
C LEU A 139 -19.25 -11.88 -21.72
N GLU A 140 -18.25 -11.77 -20.83
CA GLU A 140 -17.24 -12.81 -20.65
C GLU A 140 -17.87 -14.13 -20.18
N THR A 141 -18.79 -14.08 -19.21
CA THR A 141 -19.51 -15.30 -18.80
C THR A 141 -20.36 -15.88 -19.93
N ALA A 142 -21.02 -15.05 -20.73
CA ALA A 142 -21.82 -15.47 -21.87
C ALA A 142 -20.96 -16.09 -22.98
N ARG A 143 -19.78 -15.52 -23.27
CA ARG A 143 -18.79 -16.04 -24.22
C ARG A 143 -18.22 -17.38 -23.77
N LEU A 144 -17.90 -17.53 -22.48
CA LEU A 144 -17.48 -18.82 -21.90
C LEU A 144 -18.58 -19.88 -22.04
N ASN A 145 -19.83 -19.53 -21.72
CA ASN A 145 -20.98 -20.41 -21.86
C ASN A 145 -21.23 -20.79 -23.33
N TYR A 146 -21.07 -19.85 -24.26
CA TYR A 146 -21.18 -20.07 -25.69
C TYR A 146 -20.10 -21.03 -26.22
N SER A 147 -18.86 -20.88 -25.75
CA SER A 147 -17.74 -21.76 -26.09
C SER A 147 -17.97 -23.21 -25.62
N ASN A 148 -18.56 -23.37 -24.43
CA ASN A 148 -18.86 -24.68 -23.85
C ASN A 148 -20.19 -25.30 -24.32
N ALA A 149 -21.07 -24.52 -24.96
CA ALA A 149 -22.40 -24.96 -25.40
C ALA A 149 -22.36 -25.67 -26.77
N LYS A 150 -23.20 -26.70 -26.93
CA LYS A 150 -23.45 -27.40 -28.20
C LYS A 150 -24.90 -27.25 -28.65
N GLY A 151 -25.12 -27.18 -29.97
CA GLY A 151 -26.45 -27.20 -30.59
C GLY A 151 -27.32 -25.98 -30.21
N ALA A 152 -28.58 -26.23 -29.84
CA ALA A 152 -29.61 -25.20 -29.66
C ALA A 152 -29.28 -24.12 -28.62
N LYS A 153 -28.51 -24.43 -27.57
CA LYS A 153 -28.08 -23.42 -26.58
C LYS A 153 -27.13 -22.37 -27.18
N ARG A 154 -26.34 -22.75 -28.18
CA ARG A 154 -25.40 -21.85 -28.86
C ARG A 154 -26.15 -20.84 -29.75
N GLU A 155 -27.18 -21.30 -30.45
CA GLU A 155 -28.06 -20.45 -31.27
C GLU A 155 -28.90 -19.47 -30.43
N GLN A 156 -29.28 -19.85 -29.20
CA GLN A 156 -29.99 -18.96 -28.27
C GLN A 156 -29.09 -17.88 -27.66
N LEU A 157 -27.82 -18.20 -27.38
CA LEU A 157 -26.88 -17.27 -26.75
C LEU A 157 -26.33 -16.23 -27.74
N LYS A 158 -26.24 -16.58 -29.03
CA LYS A 158 -25.71 -15.70 -30.08
C LYS A 158 -26.38 -14.32 -30.16
N PRO A 159 -27.72 -14.20 -30.27
CA PRO A 159 -28.37 -12.88 -30.34
C PRO A 159 -28.19 -12.07 -29.06
N SER A 160 -28.21 -12.72 -27.89
CA SER A 160 -28.01 -12.04 -26.62
C SER A 160 -26.59 -11.48 -26.46
N ILE A 161 -25.57 -12.21 -26.93
CA ILE A 161 -24.19 -11.72 -26.95
C ILE A 161 -24.05 -10.51 -27.88
N LEU A 162 -24.62 -10.57 -29.08
CA LEU A 162 -24.58 -9.46 -30.03
C LEU A 162 -25.26 -8.20 -29.48
N GLU A 163 -26.44 -8.35 -28.86
CA GLU A 163 -27.16 -7.22 -28.24
C GLU A 163 -26.34 -6.60 -27.09
N MET A 164 -25.67 -7.44 -26.29
CA MET A 164 -24.78 -6.93 -25.23
C MET A 164 -23.56 -6.23 -25.81
N GLU A 165 -22.94 -6.77 -26.88
CA GLU A 165 -21.80 -6.13 -27.55
C GLU A 165 -22.19 -4.77 -28.15
N GLU A 166 -23.34 -4.67 -28.80
CA GLU A 166 -23.86 -3.41 -29.34
C GLU A 166 -24.08 -2.36 -28.23
N LYS A 167 -24.74 -2.76 -27.13
CA LYS A 167 -24.90 -1.88 -25.96
C LYS A 167 -23.57 -1.48 -25.33
N LEU A 168 -22.57 -2.36 -25.32
CA LEU A 168 -21.24 -2.02 -24.84
C LEU A 168 -20.63 -0.93 -25.72
N TYR A 169 -20.69 -1.10 -27.05
CA TYR A 169 -20.16 -0.14 -28.02
C TYR A 169 -20.76 1.25 -27.83
N ASP A 170 -22.08 1.34 -27.65
CA ASP A 170 -22.76 2.62 -27.43
C ASP A 170 -22.29 3.31 -26.14
N LEU A 171 -22.04 2.54 -25.08
CA LEU A 171 -21.67 3.07 -23.77
C LEU A 171 -20.19 3.44 -23.66
N LEU A 172 -19.29 2.87 -24.47
CA LEU A 172 -17.83 3.05 -24.29
C LEU A 172 -17.36 4.50 -24.41
N ASP A 173 -18.00 5.31 -25.27
CA ASP A 173 -17.61 6.71 -25.49
C ASP A 173 -18.30 7.69 -24.52
N GLU A 174 -19.41 7.29 -23.88
CA GLU A 174 -20.19 8.18 -23.02
C GLU A 174 -19.43 8.67 -21.77
N PRO A 175 -18.67 7.84 -21.02
CA PRO A 175 -17.95 8.29 -19.84
C PRO A 175 -17.00 9.45 -20.14
N ALA A 176 -16.25 9.37 -21.23
CA ALA A 176 -15.27 10.39 -21.60
C ALA A 176 -15.95 11.76 -21.86
N GLU A 177 -17.12 11.75 -22.50
CA GLU A 177 -17.91 12.95 -22.73
C GLU A 177 -18.44 13.57 -21.43
N TRP A 178 -18.93 12.73 -20.50
CA TRP A 178 -19.38 13.19 -19.19
C TRP A 178 -18.23 13.70 -18.31
N GLU A 179 -17.07 13.04 -18.32
CA GLU A 179 -15.86 13.50 -17.64
C GLU A 179 -15.38 14.85 -18.18
N LYS A 180 -15.42 15.03 -19.50
CA LYS A 180 -15.04 16.30 -20.14
C LYS A 180 -16.00 17.43 -19.73
N LYS A 181 -17.31 17.17 -19.71
CA LYS A 181 -18.31 18.13 -19.21
C LYS A 181 -18.09 18.47 -17.74
N ALA A 182 -17.84 17.46 -16.90
CA ALA A 182 -17.53 17.65 -15.49
C ALA A 182 -16.26 18.50 -15.29
N ARG A 183 -15.20 18.23 -16.07
CA ARG A 183 -13.94 18.97 -16.02
C ARG A 183 -14.14 20.43 -16.38
N ASN A 184 -14.89 20.70 -17.45
CA ASN A 184 -15.19 22.07 -17.88
C ASN A 184 -16.03 22.83 -16.84
N ALA A 185 -17.02 22.17 -16.23
CA ALA A 185 -17.84 22.76 -15.17
C ALA A 185 -16.99 23.10 -13.93
N GLU A 186 -16.07 22.22 -13.53
CA GLU A 186 -15.16 22.44 -12.41
C GLU A 186 -14.18 23.58 -12.69
N ILE A 187 -13.54 23.59 -13.87
CA ILE A 187 -12.62 24.69 -14.27
C ILE A 187 -13.35 26.03 -14.26
N THR A 188 -14.59 26.07 -14.75
CA THR A 188 -15.39 27.31 -14.77
C THR A 188 -15.73 27.78 -13.35
N TYR A 189 -16.01 26.85 -12.44
CA TYR A 189 -16.28 27.15 -11.04
C TYR A 189 -15.03 27.66 -10.32
N LEU A 190 -13.86 27.05 -10.55
CA LEU A 190 -12.59 27.46 -9.92
C LEU A 190 -12.05 28.81 -10.40
N ARG A 191 -12.48 29.29 -11.57
CA ARG A 191 -12.11 30.60 -12.12
C ARG A 191 -12.99 31.75 -11.63
N ARG A 192 -14.10 31.46 -10.95
CA ARG A 192 -14.96 32.46 -10.32
C ARG A 192 -14.50 32.75 -8.90
#